data_AF-A0A0C2D555-F1
#
_entry.id   AF-A0A0C2D555-F1
#
_cell.length_a   1.000
_cell.length_b   1.000
_cell.length_c   1.000
_cell.angle_alpha   90.00
_cell.angle_beta   90.00
_cell.angle_gamma   90.00
#
_symmetry.space_group_name_H-M   'P 1'
#
loop_
_entity.id
_entity.type
_entity.pdbx_description
1 polymer ?
#
loop_
_entity_poly.entity_id
_entity_poly.type
_entity_poly.pdbx_seq_one_letter_code
_entity_poly.pdbx_strand_id
1 'polypeptide(L)'
;MSDEQDPDREDDIAPTATDADGAGPENRPHTQDDEDDDDDDLEALDGDGFDRVVAQARDQVGAQLDGELDPNLGERPYTVEEAGMRSKVGWGRSPIVSAVVVVVGMFLLAATWSDFRYFLRSLQSEPRDLGHVGDIYKDGQFTERLDNAWVVLEGDPDVQHAARMQSSEGWIGFMRLIEADASLFVAIPRATQNADNEFPGRFEGRMRRIDEVPQWEKLQTFFNAEELIDIVDLDPAATAAAVAAGSNKVALAAGGEVELGANDKLRVVVAQSAAMVQLGRTTWPTRESADQIIGVLGKPWAFVEKRDTVWVYAVELGSGAVEPNVELYQELTRALNNGEDLASADPMVGGLVLPRRATYLLEFKDLAASGAELSFTYGDNTAETGWQLDASGARLEPVALSDGRLTVPTASIVAVRIERPLSANPDGYLLMVDQHPKDVWPSAVMFGAVLGVVTLNGWALVAALRRRRDQLTEG
;
A
#
# COMPACT_ATOMS: atom_id res chain seq x y z
N MET A 1 -49.73 20.74 37.60
CA MET A 1 -50.70 19.64 37.56
C MET A 1 -49.86 18.37 37.48
N SER A 2 -49.89 17.59 38.58
CA SER A 2 -49.71 16.12 38.72
C SER A 2 -48.61 15.43 37.89
N ASP A 3 -47.67 14.65 38.42
CA ASP A 3 -47.73 13.74 39.59
C ASP A 3 -46.36 13.60 40.30
N GLU A 4 -46.46 13.26 41.59
CA GLU A 4 -45.43 12.88 42.57
C GLU A 4 -45.07 11.36 42.51
N GLN A 5 -44.03 11.00 43.27
CA GLN A 5 -43.54 9.65 43.69
C GLN A 5 -42.31 9.16 42.90
N ASP A 6 -41.18 8.79 43.51
CA ASP A 6 -40.94 8.24 44.86
C ASP A 6 -39.47 8.50 45.31
N PRO A 7 -39.20 8.85 46.58
CA PRO A 7 -37.85 8.96 47.16
C PRO A 7 -37.43 7.67 47.91
N ASP A 8 -36.16 7.61 48.32
CA ASP A 8 -35.58 6.67 49.28
C ASP A 8 -35.21 5.25 48.79
N ARG A 9 -33.91 5.09 48.45
CA ARG A 9 -33.18 3.87 48.76
C ARG A 9 -31.71 4.17 49.05
N GLU A 10 -31.45 4.63 50.26
CA GLU A 10 -30.18 4.39 50.95
C GLU A 10 -30.22 2.99 51.58
N ASP A 11 -29.14 2.22 51.45
CA ASP A 11 -28.60 1.37 52.52
C ASP A 11 -27.26 0.78 52.08
N ASP A 12 -26.22 1.29 52.75
CA ASP A 12 -24.92 0.74 53.13
C ASP A 12 -24.53 -0.70 52.74
N ILE A 13 -23.22 -0.87 52.44
CA ILE A 13 -22.23 -1.60 53.28
C ILE A 13 -20.94 -1.82 52.46
N ALA A 14 -19.85 -1.19 52.89
CA ALA A 14 -18.49 -1.74 52.81
C ALA A 14 -18.22 -2.49 54.15
N PRO A 15 -17.25 -3.43 54.32
CA PRO A 15 -15.89 -3.34 53.75
C PRO A 15 -15.13 -4.69 53.57
N THR A 16 -13.81 -4.55 53.33
CA THR A 16 -12.66 -5.44 53.65
C THR A 16 -11.97 -6.24 52.54
N ALA A 17 -10.64 -6.10 52.60
CA ALA A 17 -9.61 -6.59 51.70
C ALA A 17 -9.23 -8.06 51.94
N THR A 18 -8.68 -8.73 50.93
CA THR A 18 -7.54 -9.65 51.06
C THR A 18 -6.99 -10.02 49.68
N ASP A 19 -5.66 -10.10 49.62
CA ASP A 19 -4.83 -10.48 48.47
C ASP A 19 -5.16 -11.87 47.89
N ALA A 20 -4.98 -12.05 46.57
CA ALA A 20 -4.26 -13.19 46.00
C ALA A 20 -4.18 -13.12 44.46
N ASP A 21 -2.98 -13.37 43.96
CA ASP A 21 -2.64 -13.70 42.57
C ASP A 21 -3.55 -14.77 41.96
N GLY A 22 -3.81 -14.65 40.65
CA GLY A 22 -4.43 -15.73 39.90
C GLY A 22 -4.75 -15.35 38.46
N ALA A 23 -3.80 -15.60 37.56
CA ALA A 23 -4.05 -15.64 36.13
C ALA A 23 -5.20 -16.62 35.83
N GLY A 24 -6.21 -16.14 35.10
CA GLY A 24 -7.35 -16.92 34.63
C GLY A 24 -7.96 -16.25 33.40
N PRO A 25 -7.98 -16.93 32.24
CA PRO A 25 -8.60 -16.43 31.01
C PRO A 25 -10.10 -16.68 31.10
N GLU A 26 -10.95 -15.79 30.57
CA GLU A 26 -12.26 -16.19 30.02
C GLU A 26 -13.04 -15.06 29.35
N ASN A 27 -13.81 -15.49 28.34
CA ASN A 27 -15.10 -14.96 27.90
C ASN A 27 -15.13 -13.73 26.98
N ARG A 28 -15.10 -14.02 25.68
CA ARG A 28 -16.05 -13.39 24.74
C ARG A 28 -17.11 -14.41 24.30
N PRO A 29 -18.37 -13.98 24.11
CA PRO A 29 -19.49 -14.87 23.95
C PRO A 29 -19.58 -15.43 22.52
N HIS A 30 -20.02 -16.68 22.45
CA HIS A 30 -20.58 -17.31 21.27
C HIS A 30 -21.74 -16.49 20.69
N THR A 31 -21.64 -16.14 19.42
CA THR A 31 -22.80 -16.01 18.53
C THR A 31 -22.72 -17.15 17.53
N GLN A 32 -23.68 -18.04 17.65
CA GLN A 32 -23.97 -19.16 16.76
C GLN A 32 -25.13 -18.73 15.84
N ASP A 33 -25.15 -19.34 14.66
CA ASP A 33 -26.25 -19.39 13.68
C ASP A 33 -26.31 -18.19 12.70
N ASP A 34 -25.78 -18.38 11.49
CA ASP A 34 -26.59 -18.87 10.36
C ASP A 34 -25.66 -19.25 9.18
N GLU A 35 -25.56 -20.56 8.97
CA GLU A 35 -25.03 -21.20 7.76
C GLU A 35 -26.13 -21.15 6.69
N ASP A 36 -25.85 -20.56 5.53
CA ASP A 36 -26.51 -20.89 4.25
C ASP A 36 -25.57 -20.48 3.11
N ASP A 37 -24.85 -21.52 2.65
CA ASP A 37 -24.38 -21.84 1.30
C ASP A 37 -24.55 -20.77 0.19
N ASP A 38 -23.42 -20.31 -0.37
CA ASP A 38 -23.24 -19.99 -1.80
C ASP A 38 -21.78 -19.55 -2.07
N ASP A 39 -20.78 -20.43 -1.91
CA ASP A 39 -19.37 -20.14 -2.29
C ASP A 39 -18.60 -21.38 -2.85
N ASP A 40 -19.31 -22.31 -3.49
CA ASP A 40 -18.73 -23.55 -4.03
C ASP A 40 -18.19 -23.45 -5.48
N ASP A 41 -18.02 -22.25 -6.06
CA ASP A 41 -17.69 -22.10 -7.49
C ASP A 41 -16.25 -21.62 -7.80
N LEU A 42 -15.34 -21.55 -6.82
CA LEU A 42 -13.94 -21.09 -7.05
C LEU A 42 -12.83 -22.11 -6.74
N GLU A 43 -13.14 -23.31 -6.25
CA GLU A 43 -12.14 -24.40 -6.07
C GLU A 43 -11.97 -25.30 -7.30
N ALA A 44 -12.71 -25.06 -8.39
CA ALA A 44 -12.67 -25.92 -9.59
C ALA A 44 -11.48 -25.67 -10.54
N LEU A 45 -10.51 -24.81 -10.20
CA LEU A 45 -9.45 -24.39 -11.13
C LEU A 45 -8.00 -24.67 -10.71
N ASP A 46 -7.74 -25.29 -9.56
CA ASP A 46 -6.39 -25.74 -9.20
C ASP A 46 -6.43 -27.14 -8.57
N GLY A 47 -5.79 -28.13 -9.22
CA GLY A 47 -5.44 -29.39 -8.57
C GLY A 47 -5.47 -30.65 -9.45
N ASP A 48 -6.55 -30.93 -10.16
CA ASP A 48 -6.79 -32.29 -10.70
C ASP A 48 -6.71 -32.44 -12.23
N GLY A 49 -6.40 -31.36 -12.96
CA GLY A 49 -6.47 -31.35 -14.42
C GLY A 49 -5.41 -32.20 -15.14
N PHE A 50 -4.21 -32.32 -14.58
CA PHE A 50 -3.09 -32.97 -15.28
C PHE A 50 -3.04 -34.49 -15.01
N ASP A 51 -3.26 -34.91 -13.77
CA ASP A 51 -3.21 -36.34 -13.39
C ASP A 51 -4.41 -37.12 -13.96
N ARG A 52 -5.58 -36.47 -14.12
CA ARG A 52 -6.75 -37.08 -14.76
C ARG A 52 -6.54 -37.31 -16.26
N VAL A 53 -5.83 -36.42 -16.94
CA VAL A 53 -5.48 -36.57 -18.37
C VAL A 53 -4.42 -37.65 -18.57
N VAL A 54 -3.47 -37.79 -17.65
CA VAL A 54 -2.48 -38.88 -17.66
C VAL A 54 -3.11 -40.24 -17.34
N ALA A 55 -4.05 -40.29 -16.40
CA ALA A 55 -4.83 -41.51 -16.10
C ALA A 55 -5.72 -41.92 -17.29
N GLN A 56 -6.40 -40.97 -17.93
CA GLN A 56 -7.27 -41.23 -19.07
C GLN A 56 -6.49 -41.65 -20.33
N ALA A 57 -5.26 -41.15 -20.51
CA ALA A 57 -4.34 -41.62 -21.54
C ALA A 57 -3.80 -43.04 -21.27
N ARG A 58 -3.64 -43.42 -19.99
CA ARG A 58 -3.19 -44.76 -19.60
C ARG A 58 -4.30 -45.81 -19.78
N ASP A 59 -5.55 -45.46 -19.48
CA ASP A 59 -6.72 -46.33 -19.71
C ASP A 59 -7.05 -46.49 -21.20
N GLN A 60 -6.87 -45.46 -22.02
CA GLN A 60 -7.01 -45.58 -23.48
C GLN A 60 -5.96 -46.49 -24.13
N VAL A 61 -4.76 -46.58 -23.56
CA VAL A 61 -3.70 -47.48 -24.04
C VAL A 61 -3.88 -48.90 -23.48
N GLY A 62 -4.48 -49.05 -22.29
CA GLY A 62 -4.79 -50.34 -21.68
C GLY A 62 -5.97 -51.07 -22.34
N ALA A 63 -6.95 -50.34 -22.89
CA ALA A 63 -8.19 -50.93 -23.43
C ALA A 63 -8.09 -51.45 -24.88
N GLN A 64 -6.91 -51.38 -25.52
CA GLN A 64 -6.73 -51.79 -26.92
C GLN A 64 -5.91 -53.08 -27.11
N LEU A 65 -5.65 -53.83 -26.03
CA LEU A 65 -4.91 -55.10 -26.06
C LEU A 65 -5.65 -56.20 -25.28
N ASP A 66 -6.93 -56.42 -25.59
CA ASP A 66 -7.60 -57.69 -25.31
C ASP A 66 -7.38 -58.64 -26.50
N GLY A 67 -6.26 -59.35 -26.45
CA GLY A 67 -5.93 -60.41 -27.40
C GLY A 67 -4.85 -61.33 -26.82
N GLU A 68 -5.31 -62.41 -26.17
CA GLU A 68 -4.59 -63.64 -25.79
C GLU A 68 -3.05 -63.62 -25.86
N LEU A 69 -2.43 -63.54 -24.68
CA LEU A 69 -1.04 -63.97 -24.48
C LEU A 69 -0.98 -65.50 -24.55
N ASP A 70 -0.44 -66.03 -25.65
CA ASP A 70 0.04 -67.43 -25.75
C ASP A 70 1.41 -67.54 -25.06
N PRO A 71 1.55 -68.31 -23.96
CA PRO A 71 2.80 -68.43 -23.22
C PRO A 71 3.77 -69.49 -23.76
N ASN A 72 3.51 -70.11 -24.93
CA ASN A 72 4.35 -71.20 -25.46
C ASN A 72 4.54 -71.14 -26.98
N LEU A 73 5.35 -70.20 -27.48
CA LEU A 73 5.96 -70.36 -28.81
C LEU A 73 7.44 -69.96 -28.76
N GLY A 74 8.27 -71.01 -28.60
CA GLY A 74 9.72 -70.94 -28.74
C GLY A 74 10.15 -70.31 -30.06
N GLU A 75 11.28 -69.60 -29.96
CA GLU A 75 12.00 -68.94 -31.03
C GLU A 75 12.06 -69.79 -32.31
N ARG A 76 11.48 -69.26 -33.40
CA ARG A 76 11.83 -69.74 -34.74
C ARG A 76 13.14 -69.05 -35.15
N PRO A 77 14.14 -69.77 -35.68
CA PRO A 77 15.34 -69.13 -36.20
C PRO A 77 14.96 -68.25 -37.40
N TYR A 78 15.34 -66.97 -37.31
CA TYR A 78 15.06 -65.95 -38.31
C TYR A 78 15.59 -66.33 -39.68
N THR A 79 14.79 -66.11 -40.73
CA THR A 79 15.26 -66.23 -42.12
C THR A 79 16.06 -64.99 -42.52
N VAL A 80 17.04 -65.18 -43.40
CA VAL A 80 17.99 -64.15 -43.85
C VAL A 80 17.30 -62.95 -44.53
N GLU A 81 16.05 -63.09 -44.97
CA GLU A 81 15.25 -62.01 -45.57
C GLU A 81 14.70 -60.99 -44.55
N GLU A 82 14.43 -61.39 -43.30
CA GLU A 82 13.93 -60.47 -42.26
C GLU A 82 15.06 -59.61 -41.66
N ALA A 83 16.30 -60.12 -41.65
CA ALA A 83 17.49 -59.33 -41.30
C ALA A 83 17.83 -58.28 -42.37
N GLY A 84 17.52 -58.56 -43.64
CA GLY A 84 17.74 -57.64 -44.75
C GLY A 84 16.86 -56.38 -44.70
N MET A 85 15.61 -56.51 -44.27
CA MET A 85 14.66 -55.39 -44.25
C MET A 85 14.88 -54.38 -43.11
N ARG A 86 15.52 -54.78 -42.00
CA ARG A 86 15.89 -53.83 -40.92
C ARG A 86 17.19 -53.05 -41.18
N SER A 87 18.02 -53.49 -42.14
CA SER A 87 19.26 -52.77 -42.49
C SER A 87 19.06 -51.50 -43.34
N LYS A 88 17.82 -51.21 -43.77
CA LYS A 88 17.46 -50.04 -44.59
C LYS A 88 16.49 -49.06 -43.93
N VAL A 89 16.29 -49.14 -42.61
CA VAL A 89 15.67 -48.04 -41.86
C VAL A 89 16.76 -47.03 -41.52
N GLY A 90 17.14 -46.23 -42.51
CA GLY A 90 17.97 -45.06 -42.27
C GLY A 90 17.30 -44.20 -41.20
N TRP A 91 18.07 -43.73 -40.23
CA TRP A 91 17.73 -42.72 -39.21
C TRP A 91 17.33 -41.35 -39.84
N GLY A 92 16.38 -41.35 -40.76
CA GLY A 92 15.79 -40.15 -41.32
C GLY A 92 14.70 -39.65 -40.40
N ARG A 93 15.06 -38.93 -39.32
CA ARG A 93 14.09 -38.09 -38.61
C ARG A 93 13.44 -37.15 -39.62
N SER A 94 12.11 -37.10 -39.65
CA SER A 94 11.38 -36.26 -40.60
C SER A 94 11.87 -34.80 -40.51
N PRO A 95 12.24 -34.15 -41.62
CA PRO A 95 12.73 -32.78 -41.61
C PRO A 95 11.68 -31.79 -41.09
N ILE A 96 10.39 -32.11 -41.24
CA ILE A 96 9.29 -31.29 -40.72
C ILE A 96 9.26 -31.33 -39.18
N VAL A 97 9.38 -32.51 -38.59
CA VAL A 97 9.43 -32.68 -37.13
C VAL A 97 10.65 -31.96 -36.56
N SER A 98 11.80 -32.07 -37.24
CA SER A 98 13.02 -31.37 -36.84
C SER A 98 12.85 -29.84 -36.89
N ALA A 99 12.17 -29.32 -37.90
CA ALA A 99 11.87 -27.88 -38.01
C ALA A 99 10.92 -27.40 -36.89
N VAL A 100 9.87 -28.16 -36.57
CA VAL A 100 8.94 -27.83 -35.47
C VAL A 100 9.67 -27.81 -34.13
N VAL A 101 10.50 -28.82 -33.85
CA VAL A 101 11.31 -28.88 -32.62
C VAL A 101 12.27 -27.69 -32.52
N VAL A 102 12.87 -27.26 -33.63
CA VAL A 102 13.74 -26.07 -33.66
C VAL A 102 12.95 -24.81 -33.33
N VAL A 103 11.77 -24.61 -33.93
CA VAL A 103 10.94 -23.41 -33.66
C VAL A 103 10.49 -23.37 -32.20
N VAL A 104 9.94 -24.47 -31.68
CA VAL A 104 9.50 -24.56 -30.28
C VAL A 104 10.69 -24.40 -29.32
N GLY A 105 11.82 -25.05 -29.62
CA GLY A 105 13.01 -24.92 -28.79
C GLY A 105 13.60 -23.51 -28.80
N MET A 106 13.60 -22.82 -29.94
CA MET A 106 14.02 -21.41 -30.01
C MET A 106 13.10 -20.49 -29.19
N PHE A 107 11.79 -20.76 -29.19
CA PHE A 107 10.84 -20.05 -28.32
C PHE A 107 11.15 -20.27 -26.84
N LEU A 108 11.38 -21.53 -26.42
CA LEU A 108 11.74 -21.85 -25.03
C LEU A 108 13.09 -21.25 -24.61
N LEU A 109 14.08 -21.23 -25.51
CA LEU A 109 15.36 -20.56 -25.26
C LEU A 109 15.17 -19.05 -25.08
N ALA A 110 14.34 -18.41 -25.91
CA ALA A 110 14.03 -16.99 -25.76
C ALA A 110 13.34 -16.71 -24.42
N ALA A 111 12.37 -17.55 -24.02
CA ALA A 111 11.65 -17.40 -22.76
C ALA A 111 12.54 -17.57 -21.51
N THR A 112 13.53 -18.48 -21.57
CA THR A 112 14.43 -18.80 -20.44
C THR A 112 15.76 -18.03 -20.49
N TRP A 113 15.96 -17.18 -21.50
CA TRP A 113 17.21 -16.44 -21.70
C TRP A 113 17.53 -15.48 -20.55
N SER A 114 16.52 -14.82 -19.97
CA SER A 114 16.70 -13.89 -18.85
C SER A 114 17.25 -14.59 -17.61
N ASP A 115 16.68 -15.75 -17.26
CA ASP A 115 17.14 -16.59 -16.15
C ASP A 115 18.52 -17.20 -16.41
N PHE A 116 18.78 -17.64 -17.64
CA PHE A 116 20.11 -18.14 -18.00
C PHE A 116 21.17 -17.02 -17.90
N ARG A 117 20.88 -15.82 -18.41
CA ARG A 117 21.78 -14.67 -18.28
C ARG A 117 21.98 -14.27 -16.81
N TYR A 118 20.92 -14.33 -16.00
CA TYR A 118 21.03 -14.11 -14.57
C TYR A 118 21.93 -15.16 -13.91
N PHE A 119 21.75 -16.43 -14.24
CA PHE A 119 22.61 -17.52 -13.77
C PHE A 119 24.09 -17.30 -14.11
N LEU A 120 24.41 -16.79 -15.31
CA LEU A 120 25.80 -16.48 -15.67
C LEU A 120 26.46 -15.45 -14.75
N ARG A 121 25.68 -14.65 -14.00
CA ARG A 121 26.20 -13.77 -12.95
C ARG A 121 26.69 -14.52 -11.72
N SER A 122 26.40 -15.81 -11.55
CA SER A 122 27.03 -16.65 -10.51
C SER A 122 28.55 -16.76 -10.68
N LEU A 123 29.06 -16.43 -11.87
CA LEU A 123 30.50 -16.31 -12.14
C LEU A 123 31.08 -14.97 -11.64
N GLN A 124 30.24 -14.00 -11.29
CA GLN A 124 30.64 -12.77 -10.61
C GLN A 124 30.76 -13.07 -9.12
N SER A 125 31.81 -12.56 -8.47
CA SER A 125 32.09 -12.88 -7.06
C SER A 125 31.16 -12.17 -6.08
N GLU A 126 30.62 -11.00 -6.44
CA GLU A 126 29.87 -10.12 -5.53
C GLU A 126 28.69 -9.45 -6.23
N PRO A 127 27.58 -9.18 -5.51
CA PRO A 127 26.46 -8.40 -6.02
C PRO A 127 26.88 -6.96 -6.31
N ARG A 128 26.17 -6.29 -7.22
CA ARG A 128 26.40 -4.87 -7.48
C ARG A 128 25.78 -4.05 -6.34
N ASP A 129 26.62 -3.36 -5.58
CA ASP A 129 26.16 -2.39 -4.59
C ASP A 129 25.63 -1.13 -5.29
N LEU A 130 24.36 -0.81 -5.05
CA LEU A 130 23.68 0.37 -5.59
C LEU A 130 23.64 1.53 -4.59
N GLY A 131 24.10 1.33 -3.35
CA GLY A 131 23.96 2.32 -2.28
C GLY A 131 22.50 2.50 -1.86
N HIS A 132 22.07 3.75 -1.72
CA HIS A 132 20.73 4.10 -1.24
C HIS A 132 19.71 4.22 -2.38
N VAL A 133 18.44 3.89 -2.13
CA VAL A 133 17.33 4.01 -3.10
C VAL A 133 17.26 5.41 -3.71
N GLY A 134 17.36 6.44 -2.88
CA GLY A 134 17.34 7.85 -3.33
C GLY A 134 18.49 8.25 -4.26
N ASP A 135 19.56 7.45 -4.35
CA ASP A 135 20.64 7.70 -5.31
C ASP A 135 20.33 7.17 -6.70
N ILE A 136 19.55 6.07 -6.77
CA ILE A 136 19.20 5.40 -8.03
C ILE A 136 17.83 5.82 -8.57
N TYR A 137 16.95 6.39 -7.75
CA TYR A 137 15.64 6.90 -8.14
C TYR A 137 15.56 8.40 -7.90
N LYS A 138 15.51 9.19 -8.98
CA LYS A 138 15.52 10.67 -8.94
C LYS A 138 14.48 11.21 -9.90
N ASP A 139 13.76 12.24 -9.45
CA ASP A 139 12.75 12.95 -10.25
C ASP A 139 11.72 11.98 -10.90
N GLY A 140 11.31 10.95 -10.15
CA GLY A 140 10.33 9.96 -10.60
C GLY A 140 10.88 8.87 -11.53
N GLN A 141 12.21 8.80 -11.74
CA GLN A 141 12.83 7.87 -12.69
C GLN A 141 14.06 7.17 -12.12
N PHE A 142 14.28 5.92 -12.56
CA PHE A 142 15.52 5.22 -12.30
C PHE A 142 16.64 5.75 -13.18
N THR A 143 17.81 5.98 -12.59
CA THR A 143 19.01 6.49 -13.27
C THR A 143 19.58 5.55 -14.33
N GLU A 144 19.28 4.25 -14.23
CA GLU A 144 19.68 3.22 -15.17
C GLU A 144 18.66 2.07 -15.22
N ARG A 145 18.83 1.16 -16.19
CA ARG A 145 18.04 -0.07 -16.27
C ARG A 145 18.66 -1.15 -15.37
N LEU A 146 17.83 -1.70 -14.47
CA LEU A 146 18.25 -2.70 -13.48
C LEU A 146 17.66 -4.10 -13.77
N ASP A 147 17.15 -4.31 -14.98
CA ASP A 147 16.53 -5.56 -15.43
C ASP A 147 17.46 -6.78 -15.18
N ASN A 148 17.01 -7.70 -14.32
CA ASN A 148 17.74 -8.93 -13.98
C ASN A 148 19.16 -8.68 -13.46
N ALA A 149 19.33 -7.63 -12.66
CA ALA A 149 20.57 -7.35 -11.93
C ALA A 149 20.59 -8.08 -10.58
N TRP A 150 21.75 -8.60 -10.19
CA TRP A 150 22.00 -9.07 -8.82
C TRP A 150 22.61 -7.92 -8.03
N VAL A 151 21.87 -7.40 -7.04
CA VAL A 151 22.15 -6.11 -6.42
C VAL A 151 22.04 -6.15 -4.91
N VAL A 152 22.73 -5.21 -4.27
CA VAL A 152 22.50 -4.81 -2.88
C VAL A 152 21.99 -3.37 -2.90
N LEU A 153 20.97 -3.09 -2.09
CA LEU A 153 20.31 -1.80 -2.04
C LEU A 153 19.88 -1.45 -0.61
N GLU A 154 20.09 -0.21 -0.21
CA GLU A 154 19.65 0.33 1.08
C GLU A 154 18.46 1.27 0.91
N GLY A 155 17.47 1.19 1.80
CA GLY A 155 16.31 2.08 1.81
C GLY A 155 15.30 1.72 2.89
N ASP A 156 14.35 2.60 3.11
CA ASP A 156 13.37 2.52 4.18
C ASP A 156 12.10 1.79 3.70
N PRO A 157 11.82 0.58 4.21
CA PRO A 157 10.61 -0.15 3.86
C PRO A 157 9.38 0.46 4.53
N ASP A 158 8.30 0.58 3.77
CA ASP A 158 6.97 0.94 4.27
C ASP A 158 6.35 -0.25 5.01
N VAL A 159 6.73 -0.40 6.28
CA VAL A 159 6.29 -1.51 7.15
C VAL A 159 4.81 -1.42 7.54
N GLN A 160 4.19 -0.25 7.37
CA GLN A 160 2.78 -0.04 7.70
C GLN A 160 1.87 -0.63 6.63
N HIS A 161 2.26 -0.53 5.35
CA HIS A 161 1.48 -0.97 4.21
C HIS A 161 2.07 -2.22 3.53
N ALA A 162 2.42 -3.22 4.35
CA ALA A 162 3.04 -4.45 3.87
C ALA A 162 2.00 -5.46 3.34
N ALA A 163 2.04 -5.78 2.05
CA ALA A 163 1.22 -6.84 1.47
C ALA A 163 1.81 -8.21 1.81
N ARG A 164 0.97 -9.22 2.02
CA ARG A 164 1.41 -10.60 2.31
C ARG A 164 0.70 -11.57 1.39
N MET A 165 1.45 -12.43 0.73
CA MET A 165 0.88 -13.45 -0.16
C MET A 165 1.44 -14.82 0.14
N GLN A 166 0.58 -15.83 0.05
CA GLN A 166 0.99 -17.22 0.10
C GLN A 166 1.55 -17.65 -1.27
N SER A 167 2.63 -18.42 -1.22
CA SER A 167 3.28 -19.07 -2.35
C SER A 167 3.48 -20.56 -2.04
N SER A 168 3.86 -21.35 -3.05
CA SER A 168 4.18 -22.77 -2.88
C SER A 168 5.35 -23.03 -1.92
N GLU A 169 6.23 -22.04 -1.73
CA GLU A 169 7.45 -22.15 -0.91
C GLU A 169 7.30 -21.51 0.47
N GLY A 170 6.13 -20.94 0.79
CA GLY A 170 5.88 -20.23 2.04
C GLY A 170 5.17 -18.91 1.81
N TRP A 171 5.43 -17.92 2.65
CA TRP A 171 4.84 -16.58 2.53
C TRP A 171 5.83 -15.61 1.92
N ILE A 172 5.33 -14.61 1.20
CA ILE A 172 6.13 -13.49 0.69
C ILE A 172 5.51 -12.20 1.21
N GLY A 173 6.33 -11.40 1.90
CA GLY A 173 5.99 -10.03 2.27
C GLY A 173 6.45 -9.07 1.19
N PHE A 174 5.56 -8.22 0.72
CA PHE A 174 5.86 -7.16 -0.24
C PHE A 174 5.74 -5.81 0.44
N MET A 175 6.77 -5.00 0.29
CA MET A 175 6.77 -3.64 0.82
C MET A 175 7.33 -2.70 -0.21
N ARG A 176 6.83 -1.47 -0.18
CA ARG A 176 7.37 -0.35 -0.95
C ARG A 176 8.62 0.19 -0.24
N LEU A 177 9.60 0.66 -1.00
CA LEU A 177 10.66 1.51 -0.43
C LEU A 177 10.23 2.97 -0.59
N ILE A 178 10.13 3.68 0.53
CA ILE A 178 9.44 4.98 0.63
C ILE A 178 10.05 6.02 -0.33
N GLU A 179 11.36 5.97 -0.53
CA GLU A 179 12.15 6.92 -1.30
C GLU A 179 12.01 6.74 -2.82
N ALA A 180 11.42 5.63 -3.27
CA ALA A 180 11.19 5.34 -4.68
C ALA A 180 9.72 5.44 -5.07
N ASP A 181 8.96 6.29 -4.35
CA ASP A 181 7.52 6.41 -4.50
C ASP A 181 6.88 5.01 -4.48
N ALA A 182 5.91 4.74 -5.35
CA ALA A 182 5.37 3.40 -5.59
C ALA A 182 6.02 2.73 -6.83
N SER A 183 7.30 2.99 -7.06
CA SER A 183 8.07 2.44 -8.21
C SER A 183 9.09 1.37 -7.82
N LEU A 184 9.36 1.14 -6.53
CA LEU A 184 10.23 0.07 -6.09
C LEU A 184 9.64 -0.69 -4.91
N PHE A 185 9.59 -2.00 -5.05
CA PHE A 185 9.11 -2.91 -4.03
C PHE A 185 10.17 -3.95 -3.68
N VAL A 186 10.14 -4.43 -2.46
CA VAL A 186 10.94 -5.57 -1.99
C VAL A 186 10.02 -6.75 -1.73
N ALA A 187 10.38 -7.92 -2.25
CA ALA A 187 9.73 -9.19 -1.98
C ALA A 187 10.62 -10.00 -1.02
N ILE A 188 10.16 -10.18 0.21
CA ILE A 188 10.92 -10.82 1.29
C ILE A 188 10.27 -12.16 1.63
N PRO A 189 10.98 -13.29 1.43
CA PRO A 189 10.50 -14.60 1.86
C PRO A 189 10.25 -14.64 3.37
N ARG A 190 9.17 -15.31 3.78
CA ARG A 190 8.74 -15.45 5.17
C ARG A 190 8.35 -16.89 5.46
N ALA A 191 8.74 -17.36 6.64
CA ALA A 191 8.36 -18.69 7.14
C ALA A 191 6.88 -18.76 7.54
N THR A 192 6.31 -17.65 8.04
CA THR A 192 4.92 -17.56 8.49
C THR A 192 4.29 -16.24 8.08
N GLN A 193 2.96 -16.17 8.10
CA GLN A 193 2.19 -14.96 7.78
C GLN A 193 2.43 -13.81 8.80
N ASN A 194 2.71 -14.14 10.07
CA ASN A 194 2.78 -13.19 11.19
C ASN A 194 4.22 -12.93 11.66
N ALA A 195 5.21 -12.99 10.77
CA ALA A 195 6.57 -12.62 11.12
C ALA A 195 6.66 -11.15 11.54
N ASP A 196 7.54 -10.83 12.50
CA ASP A 196 7.76 -9.48 13.00
C ASP A 196 8.11 -8.52 11.85
N ASN A 197 7.54 -7.32 11.88
CA ASN A 197 7.75 -6.25 10.89
C ASN A 197 9.11 -5.55 11.07
N GLU A 198 10.09 -6.18 11.70
CA GLU A 198 11.46 -5.69 11.74
C GLU A 198 12.15 -6.06 10.44
N PHE A 199 12.52 -5.04 9.67
CA PHE A 199 13.20 -5.23 8.41
C PHE A 199 14.54 -4.49 8.42
N PRO A 200 15.65 -5.16 8.10
CA PRO A 200 16.89 -4.47 7.86
C PRO A 200 16.70 -3.60 6.61
N GLY A 201 17.00 -2.30 6.70
CA GLY A 201 16.93 -1.37 5.56
C GLY A 201 17.98 -1.61 4.47
N ARG A 202 18.52 -2.85 4.36
CA ARG A 202 19.51 -3.28 3.39
C ARG A 202 19.07 -4.62 2.81
N PHE A 203 18.90 -4.66 1.51
CA PHE A 203 18.30 -5.78 0.78
C PHE A 203 19.27 -6.28 -0.29
N GLU A 204 19.47 -7.59 -0.36
CA GLU A 204 20.24 -8.24 -1.42
C GLU A 204 19.31 -9.16 -2.23
N GLY A 205 19.38 -9.10 -3.56
CA GLY A 205 18.57 -9.99 -4.37
C GLY A 205 18.58 -9.70 -5.86
N ARG A 206 17.60 -10.26 -6.57
CA ARG A 206 17.38 -10.04 -8.00
C ARG A 206 16.42 -8.89 -8.22
N MET A 207 16.87 -7.88 -8.94
CA MET A 207 16.01 -6.81 -9.42
C MET A 207 15.26 -7.27 -10.68
N ARG A 208 13.93 -7.19 -10.67
CA ARG A 208 13.05 -7.53 -11.79
C ARG A 208 12.08 -6.40 -12.07
N ARG A 209 11.68 -6.26 -13.33
CA ARG A 209 10.58 -5.38 -13.71
C ARG A 209 9.30 -5.87 -13.04
N ILE A 210 8.57 -4.96 -12.42
CA ILE A 210 7.44 -5.37 -11.58
C ILE A 210 6.28 -5.92 -12.40
N ASP A 211 6.03 -5.39 -13.60
CA ASP A 211 5.03 -5.89 -14.55
C ASP A 211 5.36 -7.26 -15.14
N GLU A 212 6.62 -7.69 -15.08
CA GLU A 212 7.08 -9.00 -15.55
C GLU A 212 6.99 -10.11 -14.49
N VAL A 213 6.58 -9.78 -13.25
CA VAL A 213 6.44 -10.79 -12.20
C VAL A 213 5.01 -11.31 -12.09
N PRO A 214 4.79 -12.62 -11.84
CA PRO A 214 3.44 -13.19 -11.70
C PRO A 214 2.58 -12.54 -10.61
N GLN A 215 3.22 -11.91 -9.62
CA GLN A 215 2.54 -11.29 -8.48
C GLN A 215 2.01 -9.88 -8.77
N TRP A 216 2.33 -9.31 -9.94
CA TRP A 216 2.01 -7.92 -10.27
C TRP A 216 0.54 -7.58 -10.09
N GLU A 217 -0.36 -8.35 -10.70
CA GLU A 217 -1.80 -8.06 -10.68
C GLU A 217 -2.34 -8.04 -9.24
N LYS A 218 -1.94 -9.02 -8.43
CA LYS A 218 -2.34 -9.09 -7.00
C LYS A 218 -1.77 -7.93 -6.19
N LEU A 219 -0.52 -7.53 -6.45
CA LEU A 219 0.11 -6.40 -5.77
C LEU A 219 -0.60 -5.11 -6.13
N GLN A 220 -0.89 -4.92 -7.42
CA GLN A 220 -1.60 -3.76 -7.91
C GLN A 220 -2.99 -3.67 -7.28
N THR A 221 -3.75 -4.76 -7.20
CA THR A 221 -5.05 -4.79 -6.53
C THR A 221 -4.93 -4.40 -5.05
N PHE A 222 -3.96 -4.98 -4.32
CA PHE A 222 -3.74 -4.67 -2.91
C PHE A 222 -3.43 -3.18 -2.70
N PHE A 223 -2.42 -2.66 -3.40
CA PHE A 223 -2.01 -1.25 -3.23
C PHE A 223 -3.06 -0.25 -3.71
N ASN A 224 -3.85 -0.60 -4.73
CA ASN A 224 -4.98 0.24 -5.15
C ASN A 224 -6.10 0.24 -4.10
N ALA A 225 -6.34 -0.87 -3.40
CA ALA A 225 -7.35 -0.98 -2.35
C ALA A 225 -6.95 -0.26 -1.05
N GLU A 226 -5.66 -0.19 -0.76
CA GLU A 226 -5.12 0.56 0.39
C GLU A 226 -5.21 2.08 0.23
N GLU A 227 -5.46 2.58 -1.01
CA GLU A 227 -5.60 4.01 -1.32
C GLU A 227 -4.47 4.86 -0.70
N LEU A 228 -3.22 4.41 -0.85
CA LEU A 228 -2.07 5.09 -0.24
C LEU A 228 -1.94 6.52 -0.75
N ILE A 229 -1.73 7.47 0.17
CA ILE A 229 -1.54 8.89 -0.14
C ILE A 229 -0.14 9.30 0.30
N ASP A 230 0.64 9.80 -0.65
CA ASP A 230 1.84 10.55 -0.35
C ASP A 230 1.48 12.01 -0.01
N ILE A 231 2.15 12.54 1.00
CA ILE A 231 1.88 13.87 1.54
C ILE A 231 3.12 14.73 1.34
N VAL A 232 2.98 15.73 0.46
CA VAL A 232 4.05 16.68 0.18
C VAL A 232 3.71 18.03 0.80
N ASP A 233 4.51 18.48 1.77
CA ASP A 233 4.32 19.77 2.43
C ASP A 233 4.74 20.94 1.51
N LEU A 234 3.81 21.87 1.30
CA LEU A 234 4.02 23.12 0.56
C LEU A 234 4.28 24.28 1.52
N ASP A 235 5.00 25.29 1.05
CA ASP A 235 5.07 26.56 1.76
C ASP A 235 3.71 27.30 1.66
N PRO A 236 3.04 27.62 2.78
CA PRO A 236 1.72 28.25 2.75
C PRO A 236 1.71 29.63 2.09
N ALA A 237 2.76 30.43 2.29
CA ALA A 237 2.86 31.77 1.74
C ALA A 237 3.10 31.72 0.23
N ALA A 238 3.97 30.82 -0.23
CA ALA A 238 4.20 30.57 -1.64
C ALA A 238 2.96 30.03 -2.34
N THR A 239 2.18 29.17 -1.67
CA THR A 239 0.90 28.68 -2.20
C THR A 239 -0.07 29.83 -2.45
N ALA A 240 -0.29 30.70 -1.45
CA ALA A 240 -1.19 31.84 -1.61
C ALA A 240 -0.70 32.83 -2.68
N ALA A 241 0.61 33.06 -2.76
CA ALA A 241 1.22 33.90 -3.79
C ALA A 241 1.06 33.31 -5.20
N ALA A 242 1.23 32.00 -5.36
CA ALA A 242 1.03 31.32 -6.64
C ALA A 242 -0.42 31.44 -7.12
N VAL A 243 -1.39 31.18 -6.24
CA VAL A 243 -2.83 31.36 -6.54
C VAL A 243 -3.12 32.81 -6.94
N ALA A 244 -2.61 33.80 -6.20
CA ALA A 244 -2.81 35.22 -6.50
C ALA A 244 -2.20 35.63 -7.85
N ALA A 245 -1.08 35.02 -8.24
CA ALA A 245 -0.42 35.27 -9.52
C ALA A 245 -1.00 34.47 -10.69
N GLY A 246 -1.93 33.54 -10.44
CA GLY A 246 -2.40 32.58 -11.45
C GLY A 246 -1.31 31.59 -11.89
N SER A 247 -0.31 31.35 -11.04
CA SER A 247 0.76 30.37 -11.24
C SER A 247 0.37 29.04 -10.60
N ASN A 248 0.82 27.95 -11.20
CA ASN A 248 0.73 26.61 -10.64
C ASN A 248 2.06 26.11 -10.05
N LYS A 249 3.13 26.90 -10.11
CA LYS A 249 4.41 26.59 -9.47
C LYS A 249 4.40 27.07 -8.02
N VAL A 250 4.60 26.15 -7.10
CA VAL A 250 4.57 26.39 -5.65
C VAL A 250 5.86 25.87 -5.02
N ALA A 251 6.41 26.63 -4.08
CA ALA A 251 7.59 26.19 -3.32
C ALA A 251 7.21 25.10 -2.31
N LEU A 252 8.08 24.10 -2.18
CA LEU A 252 7.98 23.07 -1.15
C LEU A 252 8.48 23.60 0.19
N ALA A 253 7.90 23.12 1.30
CA ALA A 253 8.34 23.50 2.64
C ALA A 253 9.79 23.08 2.93
N ALA A 254 10.21 21.93 2.37
CA ALA A 254 11.58 21.42 2.47
C ALA A 254 12.56 22.07 1.47
N GLY A 255 12.09 23.01 0.64
CA GLY A 255 12.86 23.61 -0.45
C GLY A 255 12.65 22.92 -1.79
N GLY A 256 12.83 23.67 -2.88
CA GLY A 256 12.46 23.26 -4.24
C GLY A 256 11.09 23.77 -4.65
N GLU A 257 10.65 23.39 -5.85
CA GLU A 257 9.37 23.80 -6.42
C GLU A 257 8.65 22.59 -7.00
N VAL A 258 7.32 22.67 -6.99
CA VAL A 258 6.44 21.69 -7.60
C VAL A 258 5.40 22.39 -8.46
N GLU A 259 5.07 21.79 -9.60
CA GLU A 259 4.00 22.26 -10.46
C GLU A 259 2.71 21.51 -10.10
N LEU A 260 1.67 22.25 -9.71
CA LEU A 260 0.37 21.72 -9.31
C LEU A 260 -0.56 21.56 -10.51
N GLY A 261 -1.18 20.39 -10.60
CA GLY A 261 -2.32 20.15 -11.48
C GLY A 261 -3.58 20.83 -10.94
N ALA A 262 -4.49 21.22 -11.84
CA ALA A 262 -5.77 21.84 -11.46
C ALA A 262 -6.61 20.97 -10.49
N ASN A 263 -6.50 19.64 -10.62
CA ASN A 263 -7.25 18.68 -9.81
C ASN A 263 -6.41 18.07 -8.67
N ASP A 264 -5.21 18.60 -8.42
CA ASP A 264 -4.38 18.11 -7.31
C ASP A 264 -5.12 18.40 -6.00
N LYS A 265 -5.23 17.37 -5.16
CA LYS A 265 -5.89 17.46 -3.86
C LYS A 265 -4.97 18.13 -2.88
N LEU A 266 -5.48 19.14 -2.20
CA LEU A 266 -4.77 19.89 -1.17
C LEU A 266 -5.47 19.71 0.17
N ARG A 267 -4.67 19.38 1.18
CA ARG A 267 -5.04 19.44 2.58
C ARG A 267 -4.56 20.77 3.14
N VAL A 268 -5.49 21.69 3.39
CA VAL A 268 -5.21 23.01 3.97
C VAL A 268 -5.56 22.99 5.45
N VAL A 269 -4.56 23.23 6.30
CA VAL A 269 -4.71 23.26 7.75
C VAL A 269 -4.74 24.71 8.21
N VAL A 270 -5.86 25.10 8.82
CA VAL A 270 -6.13 26.48 9.25
C VAL A 270 -6.22 26.54 10.77
N ALA A 271 -5.45 27.42 11.39
CA ALA A 271 -5.61 27.79 12.79
C ALA A 271 -6.85 28.67 12.96
N GLN A 272 -7.70 28.31 13.91
CA GLN A 272 -8.92 29.06 14.19
C GLN A 272 -8.63 30.22 15.16
N SER A 273 -9.25 31.38 14.96
CA SER A 273 -9.11 32.55 15.85
C SER A 273 -9.73 32.32 17.23
N ALA A 274 -10.74 31.45 17.30
CA ALA A 274 -11.35 31.01 18.54
C ALA A 274 -10.73 29.72 19.07
N ALA A 275 -10.50 29.70 20.37
CA ALA A 275 -10.15 28.49 21.12
C ALA A 275 -11.41 27.73 21.55
N MET A 276 -11.23 26.44 21.81
CA MET A 276 -12.29 25.62 22.40
C MET A 276 -12.10 25.53 23.90
N VAL A 277 -13.13 25.91 24.66
CA VAL A 277 -13.18 25.77 26.11
C VAL A 277 -14.13 24.65 26.47
N GLN A 278 -13.63 23.66 27.20
CA GLN A 278 -14.42 22.59 27.78
C GLN A 278 -14.55 22.85 29.28
N LEU A 279 -15.79 22.91 29.78
CA LEU A 279 -16.10 23.14 31.18
C LEU A 279 -16.77 21.90 31.77
N GLY A 280 -16.13 21.29 32.76
CA GLY A 280 -16.58 20.08 33.44
C GLY A 280 -17.93 20.25 34.13
N ARG A 281 -18.86 19.35 33.83
CA ARG A 281 -20.21 19.35 34.41
C ARG A 281 -20.22 18.93 35.89
N THR A 282 -19.14 18.34 36.39
CA THR A 282 -18.97 18.08 37.83
C THR A 282 -18.80 19.38 38.60
N THR A 283 -17.99 20.31 38.07
CA THR A 283 -17.73 21.62 38.67
C THR A 283 -18.85 22.62 38.38
N TRP A 284 -19.39 22.60 37.16
CA TRP A 284 -20.49 23.47 36.71
C TRP A 284 -21.67 22.64 36.20
N PRO A 285 -22.56 22.18 37.10
CA PRO A 285 -23.64 21.25 36.75
C PRO A 285 -24.66 21.78 35.76
N THR A 286 -24.86 23.11 35.73
CA THR A 286 -25.85 23.77 34.86
C THR A 286 -25.19 24.67 33.83
N ARG A 287 -25.86 24.90 32.71
CA ARG A 287 -25.39 25.81 31.66
C ARG A 287 -25.22 27.23 32.20
N GLU A 288 -26.13 27.68 33.06
CA GLU A 288 -26.06 29.02 33.64
C GLU A 288 -24.80 29.20 34.50
N SER A 289 -24.38 28.15 35.24
CA SER A 289 -23.13 28.18 36.01
C SER A 289 -21.88 28.19 35.12
N ALA A 290 -21.94 27.49 33.98
CA ALA A 290 -20.89 27.49 32.97
C ALA A 290 -20.79 28.84 32.23
N ASP A 291 -21.93 29.46 31.91
CA ASP A 291 -22.00 30.81 31.32
C ASP A 291 -21.43 31.89 32.26
N GLN A 292 -21.59 31.72 33.58
CA GLN A 292 -21.00 32.63 34.57
C GLN A 292 -19.47 32.50 34.63
N ILE A 293 -18.93 31.27 34.67
CA ILE A 293 -17.48 31.09 34.77
C ILE A 293 -16.76 31.46 33.47
N ILE A 294 -17.33 31.15 32.29
CA ILE A 294 -16.70 31.52 31.01
C ILE A 294 -16.58 33.05 30.87
N GLY A 295 -17.52 33.80 31.47
CA GLY A 295 -17.47 35.26 31.56
C GLY A 295 -16.24 35.80 32.31
N VAL A 296 -15.62 35.02 33.19
CA VAL A 296 -14.39 35.41 33.92
C VAL A 296 -13.21 35.61 32.98
N LEU A 297 -13.20 34.94 31.83
CA LEU A 297 -12.14 35.10 30.83
C LEU A 297 -12.12 36.51 30.21
N GLY A 298 -13.22 37.27 30.30
CA GLY A 298 -13.30 38.63 29.76
C GLY A 298 -13.14 38.71 28.24
N LYS A 299 -13.38 37.60 27.53
CA LYS A 299 -13.31 37.48 26.07
C LYS A 299 -14.71 37.24 25.48
N PRO A 300 -14.97 37.67 24.24
CA PRO A 300 -16.16 37.25 23.51
C PRO A 300 -16.22 35.72 23.41
N TRP A 301 -17.40 35.15 23.65
CA TRP A 301 -17.60 33.70 23.64
C TRP A 301 -18.96 33.32 23.04
N ALA A 302 -19.07 32.08 22.58
CA ALA A 302 -20.31 31.47 22.14
C ALA A 302 -20.43 30.04 22.67
N PHE A 303 -21.64 29.65 23.07
CA PHE A 303 -21.95 28.28 23.40
C PHE A 303 -22.02 27.44 22.12
N VAL A 304 -21.30 26.31 22.10
CA VAL A 304 -21.24 25.41 20.96
C VAL A 304 -22.22 24.26 21.17
N GLU A 305 -22.00 23.47 22.22
CA GLU A 305 -22.77 22.27 22.47
C GLU A 305 -22.67 21.77 23.92
N LYS A 306 -23.58 20.85 24.26
CA LYS A 306 -23.55 20.07 25.49
C LYS A 306 -23.06 18.67 25.17
N ARG A 307 -22.04 18.20 25.90
CA ARG A 307 -21.60 16.80 25.90
C ARG A 307 -21.94 16.13 27.23
N ASP A 308 -21.72 14.83 27.32
CA ASP A 308 -22.08 14.03 28.50
C ASP A 308 -21.39 14.53 29.77
N THR A 309 -20.12 14.90 29.68
CA THR A 309 -19.30 15.33 30.83
C THR A 309 -18.91 16.79 30.83
N VAL A 310 -19.08 17.52 29.71
CA VAL A 310 -18.60 18.90 29.56
C VAL A 310 -19.59 19.81 28.82
N TRP A 311 -19.53 21.11 29.11
CA TRP A 311 -20.07 22.18 28.28
C TRP A 311 -18.97 22.72 27.36
N VAL A 312 -19.31 22.99 26.11
CA VAL A 312 -18.34 23.35 25.07
C VAL A 312 -18.61 24.77 24.58
N TYR A 313 -17.59 25.62 24.64
CA TYR A 313 -17.65 27.04 24.26
C TYR A 313 -16.53 27.40 23.29
N ALA A 314 -16.83 28.25 22.31
CA ALA A 314 -15.83 28.95 21.51
C ALA A 314 -15.48 30.27 22.19
N VAL A 315 -14.19 30.62 22.29
CA VAL A 315 -13.72 31.87 22.91
C VAL A 315 -12.71 32.57 22.02
N GLU A 316 -12.93 33.84 21.74
CA GLU A 316 -12.08 34.63 20.85
C GLU A 316 -10.75 34.95 21.52
N LEU A 317 -9.65 34.48 20.93
CA LEU A 317 -8.30 34.75 21.44
C LEU A 317 -7.56 35.83 20.64
N GLY A 318 -8.16 36.31 19.55
CA GLY A 318 -7.56 37.25 18.62
C GLY A 318 -6.92 36.54 17.44
N SER A 319 -6.99 37.17 16.28
CA SER A 319 -6.37 36.70 15.05
C SER A 319 -4.86 36.99 15.07
N GLY A 320 -4.03 36.00 14.72
CA GLY A 320 -2.73 36.34 14.12
C GLY A 320 -1.50 35.49 14.46
N ALA A 321 -1.59 34.41 15.24
CA ALA A 321 -0.44 33.54 15.44
C ALA A 321 -0.69 32.15 14.86
N VAL A 322 0.10 31.78 13.85
CA VAL A 322 0.23 30.41 13.32
C VAL A 322 0.64 29.44 14.45
N GLU A 323 1.42 29.95 15.40
CA GLU A 323 1.77 29.22 16.61
C GLU A 323 0.77 29.50 17.74
N PRO A 324 0.19 28.45 18.35
CA PRO A 324 -0.62 28.63 19.53
C PRO A 324 0.23 29.27 20.62
N ASN A 325 -0.19 30.43 21.13
CA ASN A 325 0.44 31.06 22.29
C ASN A 325 0.16 30.20 23.54
N VAL A 326 1.01 29.20 23.77
CA VAL A 326 0.86 28.20 24.85
C VAL A 326 0.68 28.89 26.21
N GLU A 327 1.38 30.01 26.44
CA GLU A 327 1.26 30.78 27.68
C GLU A 327 -0.15 31.35 27.87
N LEU A 328 -0.77 31.87 26.80
CA LEU A 328 -2.15 32.34 26.85
C LEU A 328 -3.14 31.21 27.16
N TYR A 329 -2.98 30.04 26.53
CA TYR A 329 -3.83 28.88 26.82
C TYR A 329 -3.68 28.41 28.27
N GLN A 330 -2.45 28.41 28.80
CA GLN A 330 -2.18 28.10 30.20
C GLN A 330 -2.78 29.14 31.15
N GLU A 331 -2.66 30.43 30.85
CA GLU A 331 -3.24 31.52 31.65
C GLU A 331 -4.77 31.38 31.75
N LEU A 332 -5.43 31.17 30.62
CA LEU A 332 -6.89 31.03 30.59
C LEU A 332 -7.34 29.74 31.28
N THR A 333 -6.58 28.65 31.16
CA THR A 333 -6.86 27.39 31.87
C THR A 333 -6.70 27.55 33.38
N ARG A 334 -5.65 28.24 33.85
CA ARG A 334 -5.46 28.57 35.28
C ARG A 334 -6.62 29.41 35.82
N ALA A 335 -7.12 30.36 35.03
CA ALA A 335 -8.25 31.19 35.42
C ALA A 335 -9.53 30.37 35.66
N LEU A 336 -9.68 29.22 34.98
CA LEU A 336 -10.83 28.32 35.15
C LEU A 336 -10.63 27.27 36.26
N ASN A 337 -9.39 26.96 36.64
CA ASN A 337 -9.06 25.91 37.61
C ASN A 337 -8.46 26.44 38.92
N ASN A 338 -8.85 27.64 39.36
CA ASN A 338 -8.33 28.25 40.60
C ASN A 338 -6.78 28.29 40.69
N GLY A 339 -6.10 28.43 39.56
CA GLY A 339 -4.64 28.52 39.48
C GLY A 339 -3.92 27.21 39.14
N GLU A 340 -4.63 26.10 38.93
CA GLU A 340 -4.02 24.86 38.45
C GLU A 340 -3.66 24.93 36.96
N ASP A 341 -2.54 24.30 36.60
CA ASP A 341 -1.97 24.34 35.25
C ASP A 341 -2.65 23.35 34.30
N LEU A 342 -2.44 23.56 32.99
CA LEU A 342 -2.97 22.70 31.92
C LEU A 342 -2.57 21.22 32.06
N ALA A 343 -1.41 20.94 32.65
CA ALA A 343 -0.91 19.57 32.84
C ALA A 343 -1.65 18.80 33.95
N SER A 344 -2.33 19.49 34.87
CA SER A 344 -3.11 18.92 35.96
C SER A 344 -4.63 19.09 35.77
N ALA A 345 -5.04 19.83 34.74
CA ALA A 345 -6.44 20.11 34.48
C ALA A 345 -7.18 18.85 33.98
N ASP A 346 -8.20 18.42 34.73
CA ASP A 346 -9.16 17.42 34.28
C ASP A 346 -10.36 18.14 33.61
N PRO A 347 -10.64 17.92 32.31
CA PRO A 347 -11.78 18.53 31.65
C PRO A 347 -13.12 18.14 32.27
N MET A 348 -13.21 17.05 33.04
CA MET A 348 -14.42 16.68 33.79
C MET A 348 -14.58 17.48 35.09
N VAL A 349 -13.48 17.96 35.67
CA VAL A 349 -13.42 18.66 36.96
C VAL A 349 -12.63 19.95 36.77
N GLY A 350 -13.28 20.97 36.21
CA GLY A 350 -12.66 22.25 35.90
C GLY A 350 -12.77 22.61 34.43
N GLY A 351 -11.96 23.55 33.96
CA GLY A 351 -12.01 24.09 32.61
C GLY A 351 -10.72 23.84 31.84
N LEU A 352 -10.81 23.52 30.56
CA LEU A 352 -9.67 23.30 29.68
C LEU A 352 -9.81 24.17 28.43
N VAL A 353 -8.77 24.95 28.10
CA VAL A 353 -8.73 25.80 26.90
C VAL A 353 -7.76 25.21 25.89
N LEU A 354 -8.26 24.83 24.71
CA LEU A 354 -7.48 24.16 23.67
C LEU A 354 -7.41 25.00 22.39
N PRO A 355 -6.24 25.08 21.74
CA PRO A 355 -6.14 25.61 20.39
C PRO A 355 -6.95 24.73 19.44
N ARG A 356 -7.51 25.34 18.39
CA ARG A 356 -8.28 24.62 17.40
C ARG A 356 -7.70 24.80 16.00
N ARG A 357 -7.67 23.70 15.26
CA ARG A 357 -7.33 23.67 13.84
C ARG A 357 -8.47 23.03 13.08
N ALA A 358 -8.75 23.55 11.90
CA ALA A 358 -9.61 22.88 10.93
C ALA A 358 -8.76 22.43 9.75
N THR A 359 -9.12 21.28 9.19
CA THR A 359 -8.47 20.72 8.02
C THR A 359 -9.49 20.66 6.92
N TYR A 360 -9.18 21.28 5.79
CA TYR A 360 -10.04 21.28 4.60
C TYR A 360 -9.36 20.50 3.48
N LEU A 361 -10.15 19.65 2.81
CA LEU A 361 -9.72 18.94 1.60
C LEU A 361 -10.37 19.62 0.40
N LEU A 362 -9.56 20.04 -0.56
CA LEU A 362 -9.98 20.82 -1.73
C LEU A 362 -9.10 20.52 -2.94
N GLU A 363 -9.51 20.97 -4.13
CA GLU A 363 -8.69 20.91 -5.33
C GLU A 363 -7.98 22.25 -5.57
N PHE A 364 -6.77 22.23 -6.14
CA PHE A 364 -6.00 23.46 -6.38
C PHE A 364 -6.77 24.49 -7.20
N LYS A 365 -7.54 24.07 -8.23
CA LYS A 365 -8.37 24.97 -9.05
C LYS A 365 -9.46 25.70 -8.27
N ASP A 366 -9.86 25.19 -7.11
CA ASP A 366 -10.92 25.78 -6.29
C ASP A 366 -10.40 26.91 -5.40
N LEU A 367 -9.07 27.07 -5.28
CA LEU A 367 -8.43 28.16 -4.57
C LEU A 367 -8.54 29.47 -5.35
N ALA A 368 -8.92 30.54 -4.66
CA ALA A 368 -8.80 31.91 -5.17
C ALA A 368 -8.28 32.82 -4.07
N ALA A 369 -7.25 33.61 -4.38
CA ALA A 369 -6.65 34.54 -3.45
C ALA A 369 -7.17 35.96 -3.70
N SER A 370 -7.47 36.69 -2.62
CA SER A 370 -7.88 38.09 -2.65
C SER A 370 -7.19 38.84 -1.52
N GLY A 371 -6.14 39.60 -1.86
CA GLY A 371 -5.36 40.32 -0.86
C GLY A 371 -4.65 39.38 0.11
N ALA A 372 -5.00 39.46 1.40
CA ALA A 372 -4.44 38.64 2.48
C ALA A 372 -5.34 37.44 2.86
N GLU A 373 -6.25 37.07 1.98
CA GLU A 373 -7.22 36.01 2.20
C GLU A 373 -7.15 34.96 1.08
N LEU A 374 -7.35 33.71 1.47
CA LEU A 374 -7.55 32.59 0.57
C LEU A 374 -9.01 32.15 0.69
N SER A 375 -9.70 32.06 -0.45
CA SER A 375 -11.05 31.55 -0.53
C SER A 375 -11.08 30.22 -1.28
N PHE A 376 -11.95 29.31 -0.87
CA PHE A 376 -12.11 28.02 -1.53
C PHE A 376 -13.55 27.50 -1.43
N THR A 377 -13.94 26.67 -2.38
CA THR A 377 -15.23 25.99 -2.35
C THR A 377 -15.29 25.05 -1.15
N TYR A 378 -16.29 25.22 -0.28
CA TYR A 378 -16.42 24.40 0.92
C TYR A 378 -16.92 22.99 0.60
N GLY A 379 -17.86 22.84 -0.33
CA GLY A 379 -18.30 21.54 -0.86
C GLY A 379 -18.74 20.57 0.23
N ASP A 380 -18.17 19.35 0.19
CA ASP A 380 -18.47 18.25 1.11
C ASP A 380 -17.60 18.25 2.39
N ASN A 381 -16.88 19.34 2.68
CA ASN A 381 -16.09 19.43 3.91
C ASN A 381 -17.01 19.35 5.14
N THR A 382 -16.62 18.54 6.12
CA THR A 382 -17.34 18.39 7.41
C THR A 382 -16.68 19.16 8.54
N ALA A 383 -15.48 19.72 8.31
CA ALA A 383 -14.75 20.52 9.27
C ALA A 383 -15.41 21.89 9.48
N GLU A 384 -15.57 22.32 10.74
CA GLU A 384 -16.20 23.60 11.05
C GLU A 384 -15.59 24.80 10.28
N THR A 385 -16.44 25.77 9.92
CA THR A 385 -16.03 26.97 9.17
C THR A 385 -15.22 27.96 10.00
N GLY A 386 -15.21 27.79 11.32
CA GLY A 386 -14.55 28.70 12.26
C GLY A 386 -15.50 29.70 12.88
N TRP A 387 -14.93 30.64 13.64
CA TRP A 387 -15.68 31.65 14.38
C TRP A 387 -15.14 33.04 14.05
N GLN A 388 -16.04 34.01 13.96
CA GLN A 388 -15.71 35.42 13.78
C GLN A 388 -16.48 36.26 14.80
N LEU A 389 -15.98 37.46 15.06
CA LEU A 389 -16.77 38.44 15.80
C LEU A 389 -17.87 39.02 14.91
N ASP A 390 -19.04 39.23 15.50
CA ASP A 390 -20.13 39.95 14.86
C ASP A 390 -19.73 41.41 14.55
N ALA A 391 -20.56 42.11 13.77
CA ALA A 391 -20.30 43.50 13.40
C ALA A 391 -20.15 44.46 14.59
N SER A 392 -20.61 44.06 15.80
CA SER A 392 -20.45 44.84 17.02
C SER A 392 -19.16 44.55 17.79
N GLY A 393 -18.44 43.48 17.42
CA GLY A 393 -17.24 43.02 18.11
C GLY A 393 -17.52 42.34 19.46
N ALA A 394 -18.79 42.09 19.80
CA ALA A 394 -19.20 41.67 21.14
C ALA A 394 -19.55 40.18 21.23
N ARG A 395 -19.91 39.55 20.11
CA ARG A 395 -20.33 38.14 20.08
C ARG A 395 -19.57 37.35 19.02
N LEU A 396 -19.34 36.09 19.31
CA LEU A 396 -18.85 35.14 18.33
C LEU A 396 -20.00 34.53 17.55
N GLU A 397 -19.83 34.46 16.23
CA GLU A 397 -20.73 33.76 15.31
C GLU A 397 -19.90 32.84 14.38
N PRO A 398 -20.48 31.74 13.89
CA PRO A 398 -19.81 30.91 12.90
C PRO A 398 -19.50 31.71 11.63
N VAL A 399 -18.33 31.47 11.02
CA VAL A 399 -18.00 32.09 9.73
C VAL A 399 -18.99 31.61 8.67
N ALA A 400 -19.71 32.56 8.07
CA ALA A 400 -20.69 32.27 7.03
C ALA A 400 -20.00 31.96 5.69
N LEU A 401 -20.56 31.03 4.93
CA LEU A 401 -20.13 30.77 3.56
C LEU A 401 -20.71 31.84 2.62
N SER A 402 -19.88 32.39 1.74
CA SER A 402 -20.32 33.27 0.66
C SER A 402 -20.38 32.48 -0.64
N ASP A 403 -21.58 32.29 -1.20
CA ASP A 403 -21.79 31.49 -2.42
C ASP A 403 -21.17 30.08 -2.33
N GLY A 404 -21.25 29.45 -1.14
CA GLY A 404 -20.68 28.13 -0.88
C GLY A 404 -19.15 28.11 -0.72
N ARG A 405 -18.50 29.28 -0.65
CA ARG A 405 -17.06 29.41 -0.43
C ARG A 405 -16.76 29.85 1.00
N LEU A 406 -15.70 29.27 1.56
CA LEU A 406 -15.11 29.70 2.82
C LEU A 406 -13.91 30.60 2.51
N THR A 407 -13.80 31.72 3.23
CA THR A 407 -12.67 32.63 3.15
C THR A 407 -11.90 32.60 4.46
N VAL A 408 -10.60 32.37 4.38
CA VAL A 408 -9.70 32.34 5.54
C VAL A 408 -8.53 33.30 5.34
N PRO A 409 -8.06 33.99 6.41
CA PRO A 409 -6.84 34.77 6.34
C PRO A 409 -5.63 33.89 5.98
N THR A 410 -4.78 34.31 5.05
CA THR A 410 -3.57 33.56 4.70
C THR A 410 -2.65 33.38 5.92
N ALA A 411 -2.63 34.36 6.83
CA ALA A 411 -1.86 34.31 8.07
C ALA A 411 -2.35 33.24 9.07
N SER A 412 -3.55 32.69 8.89
CA SER A 412 -4.04 31.57 9.73
C SER A 412 -3.79 30.20 9.10
N ILE A 413 -3.28 30.13 7.88
CA ILE A 413 -2.92 28.86 7.23
C ILE A 413 -1.60 28.37 7.81
N VAL A 414 -1.65 27.24 8.52
CA VAL A 414 -0.50 26.63 9.22
C VAL A 414 0.26 25.70 8.29
N ALA A 415 -0.46 24.98 7.44
CA ALA A 415 0.13 24.05 6.49
C ALA A 415 -0.75 23.93 5.24
N VAL A 416 -0.11 23.74 4.11
CA VAL A 416 -0.75 23.27 2.88
C VAL A 416 -0.01 22.02 2.44
N ARG A 417 -0.73 20.96 2.14
CA ARG A 417 -0.13 19.68 1.74
C ARG A 417 -0.79 19.19 0.47
N ILE A 418 0.00 18.70 -0.48
CA ILE A 418 -0.55 17.94 -1.61
C ILE A 418 -0.82 16.52 -1.12
N GLU A 419 -2.00 16.01 -1.42
CA GLU A 419 -2.32 14.59 -1.32
C GLU A 419 -2.18 13.97 -2.71
N ARG A 420 -1.13 13.15 -2.88
CA ARG A 420 -0.90 12.42 -4.12
C ARG A 420 -1.26 10.95 -3.91
N PRO A 421 -2.31 10.44 -4.58
CA PRO A 421 -2.55 9.01 -4.55
C PRO A 421 -1.35 8.30 -5.17
N LEU A 422 -0.75 7.42 -4.41
CA LEU A 422 0.32 6.55 -4.88
C LEU A 422 -0.30 5.34 -5.55
N SER A 423 0.01 5.15 -6.82
CA SER A 423 -0.31 3.93 -7.56
C SER A 423 0.97 3.18 -7.87
N ALA A 424 0.92 1.85 -7.73
CA ALA A 424 2.03 1.00 -8.10
C ALA A 424 2.38 1.25 -9.57
N ASN A 425 3.63 1.64 -9.83
CA ASN A 425 4.10 1.97 -11.16
C ASN A 425 4.46 0.68 -11.92
N PRO A 426 3.79 0.35 -13.05
CA PRO A 426 4.14 -0.84 -13.85
C PRO A 426 5.56 -0.76 -14.41
N ASP A 427 6.10 0.45 -14.58
CA ASP A 427 7.48 0.68 -14.97
C ASP A 427 8.47 0.60 -13.79
N GLY A 428 8.01 0.21 -12.62
CA GLY A 428 8.81 0.00 -11.44
C GLY A 428 9.61 -1.29 -11.44
N TYR A 429 10.26 -1.55 -10.30
CA TYR A 429 10.95 -2.80 -10.05
C TYR A 429 10.47 -3.49 -8.77
N LEU A 430 10.64 -4.81 -8.77
CA LEU A 430 10.56 -5.67 -7.61
C LEU A 430 11.95 -6.25 -7.35
N LEU A 431 12.51 -5.98 -6.17
CA LEU A 431 13.69 -6.64 -5.65
C LEU A 431 13.27 -7.92 -4.94
N MET A 432 13.55 -9.07 -5.56
CA MET A 432 13.30 -10.37 -4.96
C MET A 432 14.48 -10.74 -4.05
N VAL A 433 14.28 -10.54 -2.75
CA VAL A 433 15.30 -10.72 -1.71
C VAL A 433 15.70 -12.19 -1.61
N ASP A 434 16.98 -12.44 -1.33
CA ASP A 434 17.61 -13.75 -1.22
C ASP A 434 17.61 -14.61 -2.50
N GLN A 435 17.19 -14.05 -3.64
CA GLN A 435 17.30 -14.77 -4.91
C GLN A 435 18.71 -14.59 -5.53
N HIS A 436 19.63 -15.50 -5.22
CA HIS A 436 20.99 -15.42 -5.77
C HIS A 436 21.09 -16.03 -7.19
N PRO A 437 22.07 -15.60 -8.01
CA PRO A 437 22.32 -16.19 -9.34
C PRO A 437 22.56 -17.70 -9.34
N LYS A 438 23.10 -18.25 -8.25
CA LYS A 438 23.36 -19.68 -8.10
C LYS A 438 22.07 -20.50 -7.92
N ASP A 439 21.01 -19.89 -7.40
CA ASP A 439 19.77 -20.62 -7.06
C ASP A 439 18.93 -20.91 -8.32
N VAL A 440 19.13 -20.15 -9.40
CA VAL A 440 18.50 -20.37 -10.71
C VAL A 440 19.22 -21.40 -11.59
N TRP A 441 20.12 -22.21 -11.02
CA TRP A 441 20.83 -23.26 -11.76
C TRP A 441 19.92 -24.28 -12.49
N PRO A 442 18.72 -24.66 -12.00
CA PRO A 442 17.86 -25.59 -12.73
C PRO A 442 17.44 -25.01 -14.08
N SER A 443 17.13 -23.70 -14.14
CA SER A 443 16.81 -23.00 -15.38
C SER A 443 17.98 -23.01 -16.36
N ALA A 444 19.22 -22.89 -15.88
CA ALA A 444 20.41 -22.95 -16.73
C ALA A 444 20.65 -24.36 -17.31
N VAL A 445 20.42 -25.41 -16.52
CA VAL A 445 20.50 -26.80 -17.00
C VAL A 445 19.44 -27.07 -18.06
N MET A 446 18.20 -26.62 -17.82
CA MET A 446 17.10 -26.73 -18.79
C MET A 446 17.41 -25.96 -20.08
N PHE A 447 17.92 -24.74 -19.98
CA PHE A 447 18.38 -23.96 -21.14
C PHE A 447 19.43 -24.73 -21.95
N GLY A 448 20.45 -25.28 -21.29
CA GLY A 448 21.49 -26.09 -21.94
C GLY A 448 20.95 -27.34 -22.63
N ALA A 449 20.00 -28.04 -21.99
CA ALA A 449 19.35 -29.21 -22.57
C ALA A 449 18.54 -28.85 -23.83
N VAL A 450 17.71 -27.80 -23.77
CA VAL A 450 16.93 -27.31 -24.91
C VAL A 450 17.86 -26.85 -26.04
N LEU A 451 18.94 -26.12 -25.71
CA LEU A 451 19.92 -25.67 -26.69
C LEU A 451 20.58 -26.86 -27.41
N GLY A 452 20.93 -27.92 -26.67
CA GLY A 452 21.45 -29.15 -27.24
C GLY A 452 20.47 -29.81 -28.22
N VAL A 453 19.20 -29.93 -27.83
CA VAL A 453 18.14 -30.48 -28.70
C VAL A 453 17.96 -29.63 -29.96
N VAL A 454 17.87 -28.30 -29.83
CA VAL A 454 17.75 -27.37 -30.97
C VAL A 454 18.94 -27.50 -31.91
N THR A 455 20.16 -27.56 -31.37
CA THR A 455 21.39 -27.67 -32.16
C THR A 455 21.45 -28.98 -32.93
N LEU A 456 21.11 -30.11 -32.30
CA LEU A 456 21.08 -31.42 -32.94
C LEU A 456 20.02 -31.50 -34.06
N ASN A 457 18.82 -30.97 -33.83
CA ASN A 457 17.76 -30.94 -34.84
C ASN A 457 18.06 -29.95 -35.97
N GLY A 458 18.65 -28.80 -35.66
CA GLY A 458 19.13 -27.84 -36.65
C GLY A 458 20.21 -28.46 -37.55
N TRP A 459 21.16 -29.19 -36.96
CA TRP A 459 22.19 -29.89 -37.74
C TRP A 459 21.60 -30.99 -38.63
N ALA A 460 20.64 -31.78 -38.11
CA ALA A 460 19.92 -32.79 -38.89
C ALA A 460 19.14 -32.17 -40.06
N LEU A 461 18.50 -31.02 -39.85
CA LEU A 461 17.79 -30.27 -40.89
C LEU A 461 18.75 -29.78 -41.99
N VAL A 462 19.88 -29.18 -41.60
CA VAL A 462 20.92 -28.73 -42.55
C VAL A 462 21.48 -29.91 -43.34
N ALA A 463 21.74 -31.05 -42.69
CA ALA A 463 22.21 -32.26 -43.37
C ALA A 463 21.17 -32.82 -44.36
N ALA A 464 19.88 -32.83 -43.99
CA ALA A 464 18.81 -33.26 -44.88
C ALA A 464 18.64 -32.33 -46.10
N LEU A 465 18.75 -31.01 -45.88
CA LEU A 465 18.69 -30.02 -46.96
C LEU A 465 19.89 -30.14 -47.92
N ARG A 466 21.10 -30.38 -47.40
CA ARG A 466 22.29 -30.65 -48.23
C ARG A 466 22.12 -31.89 -49.09
N ARG A 467 21.66 -33.01 -48.50
CA ARG A 467 21.37 -34.25 -49.26
C ARG A 467 20.35 -34.05 -50.37
N ARG A 468 19.28 -33.28 -50.12
CA ARG A 468 18.29 -32.95 -51.16
C ARG A 468 18.88 -32.07 -52.27
N ARG A 469 19.78 -31.14 -51.93
CA ARG A 469 20.44 -30.29 -52.93
C ARG A 469 21.37 -31.11 -53.83
N ASP A 470 22.12 -32.03 -53.25
CA ASP A 470 23.05 -32.90 -54.01
C ASP A 470 22.25 -33.84 -54.95
N GLN A 471 21.11 -34.38 -54.49
CA GLN A 471 20.20 -35.15 -55.35
C GLN A 471 19.57 -34.36 -56.51
N LEU A 472 19.38 -33.04 -56.35
CA LEU A 472 18.85 -32.16 -57.39
C LEU A 472 19.93 -31.64 -58.36
N THR A 473 21.21 -31.87 -58.07
CA THR A 473 22.33 -31.46 -58.93
C THR A 473 22.96 -32.63 -59.69
N GLU A 474 22.70 -33.88 -59.29
CA GLU A 474 23.11 -35.10 -59.99
C GLU A 474 22.04 -35.69 -60.94
N GLY A 475 20.82 -35.16 -60.94
CA GLY A 475 19.75 -35.50 -61.88
C GLY A 475 19.48 -34.38 -62.87
#